data_AF-A0ABD2S8D1-F1
#
_entry.id   AF-A0ABD2S8D1-F1
#
_cell.length_a   1.000
_cell.length_b   1.000
_cell.length_c   1.000
_cell.angle_alpha   90.00
_cell.angle_beta   90.00
_cell.angle_gamma   90.00
#
_symmetry.space_group_name_H-M   'P 1'
#
loop_
_entity.id
_entity.type
_entity.pdbx_description
1 polymer ?
#
loop_
_entity_poly.entity_id
_entity_poly.type
_entity_poly.pdbx_seq_one_letter_code
_entity_poly.pdbx_strand_id
1 'polypeptide(L)'
;FKLQDKYIRISQEYRSTLPLESRDKPFTQEENENLWKQSAGEPIRGSVYGYPEKAYQKKKSWYCGSSSSSFDGGDRETISAMESKIAYLNAELAAVAEREKKREERDKKREEEIA
;
A
#
# COMPACT_ATOMS: atom_id res chain seq x y z
N PHE A 1 15.99 -21.56 17.74
CA PHE A 1 15.87 -21.13 19.14
C PHE A 1 17.00 -20.17 19.55
N LYS A 2 18.30 -20.54 19.49
CA LYS A 2 19.41 -19.68 19.95
C LYS A 2 19.45 -18.21 19.47
N LEU A 3 19.06 -17.92 18.22
CA LEU A 3 19.06 -16.56 17.66
C LEU A 3 17.92 -15.68 18.18
N GLN A 4 16.73 -16.26 18.31
CA GLN A 4 15.53 -15.54 18.77
C GLN A 4 15.67 -15.20 20.26
N ASP A 5 16.22 -16.11 21.07
CA ASP A 5 16.48 -15.87 22.49
C ASP A 5 17.50 -14.74 22.69
N LYS A 6 18.54 -14.70 21.84
CA LYS A 6 19.54 -13.63 21.85
C LYS A 6 18.95 -12.28 21.42
N TYR A 7 18.07 -12.27 20.41
CA TYR A 7 17.35 -11.08 19.99
C TYR A 7 16.44 -10.54 21.11
N ILE A 8 15.66 -11.41 21.76
CA ILE A 8 14.80 -11.03 22.89
C ILE A 8 15.63 -10.40 24.01
N ARG A 9 16.77 -10.98 24.36
CA ARG A 9 17.66 -10.40 25.37
C ARG A 9 18.19 -9.01 24.99
N ILE A 10 18.77 -8.86 23.80
CA ILE A 10 19.37 -7.59 23.34
C ILE A 10 18.29 -6.50 23.21
N SER A 11 17.09 -6.84 22.74
CA SER A 11 15.98 -5.90 22.65
C SER A 11 15.46 -5.43 24.01
N GLN A 12 15.44 -6.30 25.02
CA GLN A 12 15.12 -5.92 26.40
C GLN A 12 16.20 -5.04 27.03
N GLU A 13 17.48 -5.36 26.80
CA GLU A 13 18.61 -4.53 27.23
C GLU A 13 18.53 -3.13 26.59
N TYR A 14 18.28 -3.07 25.28
CA TYR A 14 18.11 -1.81 24.56
C TYR A 14 16.94 -0.99 25.10
N ARG A 15 15.76 -1.59 25.33
CA ARG A 15 14.63 -0.89 26.00
C ARG A 15 15.01 -0.36 27.37
N SER A 16 15.84 -1.09 28.12
CA SER A 16 16.27 -0.64 29.44
C SER A 16 17.14 0.62 29.38
N THR A 17 17.85 0.85 28.27
CA THR A 17 18.63 2.08 28.03
C THR A 17 17.79 3.28 27.58
N LEU A 18 16.57 3.07 27.10
CA LEU A 18 15.69 4.12 26.62
C LEU A 18 14.98 4.86 27.78
N PRO A 19 14.66 6.17 27.59
CA PRO A 19 13.78 6.91 28.48
C PRO A 19 12.45 6.20 28.74
N LEU A 20 11.87 6.39 29.92
CA LEU A 20 10.68 5.67 30.36
C LEU A 20 9.51 5.78 29.37
N GLU A 21 9.35 6.95 28.75
CA GLU A 21 8.31 7.27 27.77
C GLU A 21 8.44 6.49 26.45
N SER A 22 9.64 6.01 26.10
CA SER A 22 9.89 5.28 24.85
C SER A 22 10.06 3.77 25.04
N ARG A 23 10.03 3.25 26.27
CA ARG A 23 10.19 1.82 26.57
C ARG A 23 9.08 0.94 26.01
N ASP A 24 7.87 1.45 25.98
CA ASP A 24 6.69 0.72 25.49
C ASP A 24 6.41 0.95 24.00
N LYS A 25 7.15 1.88 23.38
CA LYS A 25 7.01 2.18 21.95
C LYS A 25 7.52 0.98 21.13
N PRO A 26 6.82 0.58 20.06
CA PRO A 26 7.37 -0.38 19.11
C PRO A 26 8.64 0.19 18.47
N PHE A 27 9.63 -0.66 18.25
CA PHE A 27 10.85 -0.26 17.55
C PHE A 27 10.52 0.22 16.14
N THR A 28 11.22 1.24 15.69
CA THR A 28 11.24 1.59 14.27
C THR A 28 11.86 0.44 13.47
N GLN A 29 11.60 0.41 12.16
CA GLN A 29 12.14 -0.65 11.29
C GLN A 29 13.67 -0.68 11.35
N GLU A 30 14.32 0.48 11.36
CA GLU A 30 15.79 0.59 11.40
C GLU A 30 16.38 0.07 12.72
N GLU A 31 15.80 0.45 13.86
CA GLU A 31 16.21 -0.04 15.18
C GLU A 31 16.06 -1.56 15.27
N ASN A 32 14.93 -2.08 14.79
CA ASN A 32 14.65 -3.51 14.76
C ASN A 32 15.70 -4.26 13.92
N GLU A 33 16.00 -3.78 12.70
CA GLU A 33 17.03 -4.35 11.85
C GLU A 33 18.42 -4.33 12.51
N ASN A 34 18.78 -3.25 13.21
CA ASN A 34 20.06 -3.14 13.90
C ASN A 34 20.16 -4.13 15.07
N LEU A 35 19.11 -4.25 15.89
CA LEU A 35 19.03 -5.23 16.97
C LEU A 35 19.11 -6.67 16.45
N TRP A 36 18.45 -6.95 15.32
CA TRP A 36 18.57 -8.25 14.65
C TRP A 36 19.99 -8.54 14.18
N LYS A 37 20.67 -7.57 13.56
CA LYS A 37 22.07 -7.73 13.14
C LYS A 37 22.99 -8.05 14.32
N GLN A 38 22.84 -7.35 15.45
CA GLN A 38 23.60 -7.64 16.67
C GLN A 38 23.32 -9.05 17.23
N SER A 39 22.07 -9.51 17.15
CA SER A 39 21.71 -10.87 17.55
C SER A 39 22.34 -11.93 16.65
N ALA A 40 22.39 -11.69 15.33
CA ALA A 40 22.91 -12.62 14.34
C ALA A 40 24.43 -12.86 14.44
N GLY A 41 25.17 -11.94 15.06
CA GLY A 41 26.63 -12.01 15.14
C GLY A 41 27.31 -11.49 13.87
N GLU A 42 28.61 -11.75 13.72
CA GLU A 42 29.34 -11.33 12.52
C GLU A 42 28.72 -11.95 11.26
N PRO A 43 28.70 -11.22 10.12
CA PRO A 43 28.20 -11.75 8.86
C PRO A 43 29.00 -12.98 8.43
N ILE A 44 28.47 -14.18 8.66
CA ILE A 44 29.08 -15.40 8.14
C ILE A 44 28.81 -15.40 6.63
N ARG A 45 29.89 -15.30 5.84
CA ARG A 45 29.85 -15.28 4.37
C ARG A 45 28.94 -16.39 3.83
N GLY A 46 27.92 -16.02 3.06
CA GLY A 46 26.93 -16.96 2.52
C GLY A 46 25.77 -17.31 3.45
N SER A 47 25.60 -16.59 4.56
CA SER A 47 24.44 -16.70 5.43
C SER A 47 23.86 -15.33 5.79
N VAL A 48 22.53 -15.25 5.90
CA VAL A 48 21.77 -14.07 6.29
C VAL A 48 20.93 -14.44 7.51
N TYR A 49 21.14 -13.74 8.63
CA TYR A 49 20.48 -14.02 9.92
C TYR A 49 20.62 -15.49 10.40
N GLY A 50 21.77 -16.12 10.13
CA GLY A 50 22.02 -17.53 10.48
C GLY A 50 21.34 -18.56 9.56
N TYR A 51 20.66 -18.11 8.49
CA TYR A 51 20.17 -18.97 7.43
C TYR A 51 21.15 -18.97 6.25
N PRO A 52 21.37 -20.10 5.56
CA PRO A 52 22.07 -20.08 4.28
C PRO A 52 21.41 -19.07 3.34
N GLU A 53 22.21 -18.23 2.69
CA GLU A 53 21.73 -17.12 1.88
C GLU A 53 20.73 -17.57 0.80
N LYS A 54 20.98 -18.72 0.17
CA LYS A 54 20.05 -19.35 -0.79
C LYS A 54 18.69 -19.67 -0.17
N ALA A 55 18.67 -20.16 1.08
CA ALA A 55 17.44 -20.46 1.80
C ALA A 55 16.72 -19.20 2.24
N TYR A 56 17.46 -18.16 2.65
CA TYR A 56 16.90 -16.85 2.97
C TYR A 56 16.27 -16.19 1.75
N GLN A 57 16.98 -16.16 0.61
CA GLN A 57 16.47 -15.61 -0.66
C GLN A 57 15.23 -16.36 -1.14
N LYS A 58 15.24 -17.71 -1.08
CA LYS A 58 14.05 -18.52 -1.38
C LYS A 58 12.90 -18.14 -0.45
N LYS A 59 13.11 -18.10 0.87
CA LYS A 59 12.05 -17.72 1.82
C LYS A 59 11.54 -16.30 1.57
N LYS A 60 12.43 -15.35 1.28
CA LYS A 60 12.08 -13.98 0.91
C LYS A 60 11.22 -13.95 -0.36
N SER A 61 11.48 -14.78 -1.37
CA SER A 61 10.64 -14.83 -2.57
C SER A 61 9.23 -15.38 -2.31
N TRP A 62 9.06 -16.25 -1.30
CA TRP A 62 7.73 -16.72 -0.86
C TRP A 62 6.94 -15.63 -0.13
N TYR A 63 7.57 -14.89 0.78
CA TYR A 63 6.89 -13.86 1.59
C TYR A 63 6.72 -12.53 0.84
N CYS A 64 7.71 -12.12 0.07
CA CYS A 64 7.67 -10.91 -0.76
C CYS A 64 7.12 -11.20 -2.16
N GLY A 65 6.43 -12.33 -2.34
CA GLY A 65 5.80 -12.82 -3.57
C GLY A 65 6.48 -12.30 -4.82
N SER A 66 7.57 -12.97 -5.25
CA SER A 66 8.36 -12.63 -6.45
C SER A 66 8.14 -11.19 -6.87
N SER A 67 8.85 -10.24 -6.24
CA SER A 67 8.86 -8.86 -6.71
C SER A 67 9.55 -8.82 -8.07
N SER A 68 8.91 -9.40 -9.08
CA SER A 68 9.06 -8.97 -10.45
C SER A 68 8.56 -7.54 -10.40
N SER A 69 9.51 -6.60 -10.43
CA SER A 69 9.24 -5.20 -10.71
C SER A 69 8.65 -5.00 -12.11
N SER A 70 8.18 -6.05 -12.78
CA SER A 70 7.16 -5.98 -13.82
C SER A 70 5.78 -5.73 -13.19
N PHE A 71 5.62 -4.66 -12.41
CA PHE A 71 4.42 -3.86 -12.61
C PHE A 71 4.72 -2.98 -13.83
N ASP A 72 4.93 -3.64 -14.96
CA ASP A 72 4.90 -2.98 -16.24
C ASP A 72 3.44 -2.62 -16.44
N GLY A 73 3.17 -1.32 -16.30
CA GLY A 73 1.89 -0.64 -16.40
C GLY A 73 0.66 -1.52 -16.23
N GLY A 74 0.02 -1.46 -15.07
CA GLY A 74 -1.39 -1.87 -14.95
C GLY A 74 -2.14 -1.38 -16.19
N ASP A 75 -2.65 -2.34 -16.96
CA ASP A 75 -3.20 -2.25 -18.31
C ASP A 75 -3.68 -0.84 -18.67
N ARG A 76 -2.77 -0.06 -19.25
CA ARG A 76 -2.92 1.39 -19.48
C ARG A 76 -4.03 1.64 -20.49
N GLU A 77 -4.19 0.71 -21.42
CA GLU A 77 -5.27 0.62 -22.38
C GLU A 77 -6.62 0.42 -21.68
N THR A 78 -6.71 -0.49 -20.71
CA THR A 78 -7.92 -0.69 -19.90
C THR A 78 -8.27 0.56 -19.08
N ILE A 79 -7.28 1.23 -18.48
CA ILE A 79 -7.51 2.49 -17.75
C ILE A 79 -8.04 3.58 -18.70
N SER A 80 -7.40 3.74 -19.87
CA SER A 80 -7.82 4.73 -20.87
C SER A 80 -9.22 4.45 -21.43
N ALA A 81 -9.58 3.18 -21.61
CA ALA A 81 -10.92 2.79 -22.03
C ALA A 81 -11.98 3.13 -20.96
N MET A 82 -11.66 2.93 -19.68
CA MET A 82 -12.55 3.31 -18.57
C MET A 82 -12.74 4.82 -18.49
N GLU A 83 -11.65 5.60 -18.59
CA GLU A 83 -11.71 7.07 -18.61
C GLU A 83 -12.59 7.59 -19.75
N SER A 84 -12.44 7.04 -20.95
CA SER A 84 -13.24 7.39 -22.11
C SER A 84 -14.74 7.11 -21.90
N LYS A 85 -15.06 5.98 -21.27
CA LYS A 85 -16.45 5.59 -20.97
C LYS A 85 -17.09 6.51 -19.93
N ILE A 86 -16.33 6.93 -18.92
CA ILE A 86 -16.78 7.91 -17.91
C ILE A 86 -17.07 9.27 -18.57
N ALA A 87 -16.18 9.74 -19.46
CA ALA A 87 -16.38 11.00 -20.17
C ALA A 87 -17.64 10.98 -21.04
N TYR A 88 -17.88 9.88 -21.76
CA TYR A 88 -19.08 9.70 -22.57
C TYR A 88 -20.36 9.77 -21.73
N LEU A 89 -20.43 8.99 -20.64
CA LEU A 89 -21.62 8.96 -19.78
C LEU A 89 -21.90 10.34 -19.15
N ASN A 90 -20.88 11.08 -18.76
CA ASN A 90 -21.05 12.42 -18.22
C ASN A 90 -21.61 13.41 -19.26
N ALA A 91 -21.15 13.32 -20.51
CA ALA A 91 -21.67 14.15 -21.60
C ALA A 91 -23.13 13.81 -21.94
N GLU A 92 -23.48 12.52 -21.95
CA GLU A 92 -24.85 12.08 -22.16
C GLU A 92 -25.78 12.55 -21.04
N LEU A 93 -25.34 12.46 -19.78
CA LEU A 93 -26.09 12.91 -18.61
C LEU A 93 -26.35 14.43 -18.65
N ALA A 94 -25.35 15.23 -19.04
CA ALA A 94 -25.51 16.66 -19.24
C ALA A 94 -26.50 16.98 -20.38
N ALA A 95 -26.44 16.23 -21.49
CA ALA A 95 -27.37 16.41 -22.60
C ALA A 95 -28.82 16.04 -22.25
N VAL A 96 -29.01 15.02 -21.40
CA VAL A 96 -30.34 14.66 -20.87
C VAL A 96 -30.87 15.75 -19.95
N ALA A 97 -30.06 16.26 -19.03
CA ALA A 97 -30.45 17.33 -18.11
C ALA A 97 -30.90 18.61 -18.85
N GLU A 98 -30.17 19.01 -19.89
CA GLU A 98 -30.54 20.16 -20.74
C GLU A 98 -31.87 19.92 -21.48
N ARG A 99 -32.11 18.69 -21.97
CA ARG A 99 -33.37 18.34 -22.64
C ARG A 99 -34.57 18.34 -21.69
N GLU A 100 -34.39 17.89 -20.45
CA GLU A 100 -35.42 17.93 -19.41
C GLU A 100 -35.74 19.36 -19.00
N LYS A 101 -34.73 20.18 -18.72
CA LYS A 101 -34.92 21.61 -18.41
C LYS A 101 -35.72 22.33 -19.50
N LYS A 102 -35.42 22.05 -20.77
CA LYS A 102 -36.16 22.63 -21.91
C LYS A 102 -37.59 22.09 -22.05
N ARG A 103 -37.92 20.92 -21.50
CA ARG A 103 -39.31 20.45 -21.39
C ARG A 103 -40.03 21.19 -20.28
N GLU A 104 -39.44 21.28 -19.10
CA GLU A 104 -40.01 22.01 -17.95
C GLU A 104 -40.29 23.48 -18.28
N GLU A 105 -39.37 24.17 -18.97
CA GLU A 105 -39.59 25.56 -19.41
C GLU A 105 -40.75 25.70 -20.41
N ARG A 106 -40.95 24.71 -21.29
CA ARG A 106 -42.07 24.73 -22.26
C ARG A 106 -43.40 24.42 -21.59
N ASP A 107 -43.40 23.56 -20.58
CA ASP A 107 -44.61 23.18 -19.88
C ASP A 107 -45.04 24.29 -18.92
N LYS A 108 -44.08 24.95 -18.24
CA LYS A 108 -44.34 26.15 -17.42
C LYS A 108 -44.90 27.32 -18.25
N LYS A 109 -44.36 27.57 -19.45
CA LYS A 109 -44.91 28.59 -20.35
C LYS A 109 -46.34 28.31 -20.79
N ARG A 110 -46.71 27.03 -20.96
CA ARG A 110 -48.07 26.65 -21.32
C ARG A 110 -49.04 26.76 -20.15
N GLU A 111 -48.59 26.48 -18.93
CA GLU A 111 -49.39 26.69 -17.72
C GLU A 111 -49.65 28.19 -17.46
N GLU A 112 -48.66 29.06 -17.71
CA GLU A 112 -48.81 30.53 -17.60
C GLU A 112 -49.74 31.13 -18.67
N GLU A 113 -49.91 30.47 -19.83
CA GLU A 113 -50.81 30.93 -20.92
C GLU A 113 -52.27 30.48 -20.71
N ILE A 114 -52.50 29.50 -19.84
CA ILE A 114 -53.82 28.92 -19.54
C ILE A 114 -54.42 29.50 -18.25
N ALA A 115 -53.60 30.13 -17.39
CA ALA A 115 -54.00 30.82 -16.16
C ALA A 115 -54.40 32.29 -16.41
#